data_AF-A0A7C6FQI0-F1
#
_entry.id   AF-A0A7C6FQI0-F1
#
_cell.length_a   1.000
_cell.length_b   1.000
_cell.length_c   1.000
_cell.angle_alpha   90.00
_cell.angle_beta   90.00
_cell.angle_gamma   90.00
#
_symmetry.space_group_name_H-M   'P 1'
#
loop_
_entity.id
_entity.type
_entity.pdbx_description
1 polymer ?
#
loop_
_entity_poly.entity_id
_entity_poly.type
_entity_poly.pdbx_seq_one_letter_code
_entity_poly.pdbx_strand_id
1 'polypeptide(L)'
;MSMIGNFLSVDESSLQALISGETDVFELERAALSGESEHQFIDVDKCWQAIHFLLCQKAYEGETPMGYVVPLRDINACAIETDYGAFFLHPEQVREASGYLQTLTEEKIKAMYDYQAMLDAAIYPLHPGEEEDDFFDYVYGYFSPLKDFYLNAAQKGYSVLFYIM
;
A
#
# COMPACT_ATOMS: atom_id res chain seq x y z
N MET A 1 11.21 -9.42 -14.30
CA MET A 1 9.93 -8.73 -14.07
C MET A 1 10.12 -7.88 -12.83
N SER A 2 9.64 -6.64 -12.84
CA SER A 2 9.71 -5.74 -11.67
C SER A 2 8.52 -6.03 -10.77
N MET A 3 8.69 -6.03 -9.44
CA MET A 3 7.60 -6.23 -8.48
C MET A 3 6.99 -4.88 -8.11
N ILE A 4 5.83 -4.56 -8.66
CA ILE A 4 5.13 -3.30 -8.46
C ILE A 4 3.98 -3.50 -7.48
N GLY A 5 3.84 -2.58 -6.52
CA GLY A 5 2.75 -2.58 -5.56
C GLY A 5 1.56 -1.78 -6.06
N ASN A 6 0.36 -2.33 -5.92
CA ASN A 6 -0.89 -1.75 -6.38
C ASN A 6 -1.92 -1.73 -5.26
N PHE A 7 -2.68 -0.65 -5.16
CA PHE A 7 -3.77 -0.48 -4.20
C PHE A 7 -5.09 -0.26 -4.92
N LEU A 8 -6.14 -0.93 -4.43
CA LEU A 8 -7.49 -0.82 -4.95
C LEU A 8 -8.47 -0.67 -3.77
N SER A 9 -9.27 0.40 -3.75
CA SER A 9 -10.32 0.56 -2.75
C SER A 9 -11.65 0.01 -3.28
N VAL A 10 -12.30 -0.89 -2.56
CA VAL A 10 -13.53 -1.56 -3.00
C VAL A 10 -14.63 -1.45 -1.95
N ASP A 11 -15.88 -1.37 -2.42
CA ASP A 11 -17.04 -1.50 -1.55
C ASP A 11 -17.23 -2.96 -1.11
N GLU A 12 -18.11 -3.19 -0.14
CA GLU A 12 -18.37 -4.51 0.45
C GLU A 12 -18.83 -5.55 -0.57
N SER A 13 -19.68 -5.18 -1.53
CA SER A 13 -20.19 -6.12 -2.53
C SER A 13 -19.09 -6.57 -3.49
N SER A 14 -18.24 -5.65 -3.93
CA SER A 14 -17.08 -5.96 -4.77
C SER A 14 -16.05 -6.81 -4.03
N LEU A 15 -15.81 -6.53 -2.74
CA LEU A 15 -14.92 -7.37 -1.92
C LEU A 15 -15.46 -8.80 -1.79
N GLN A 16 -16.77 -8.96 -1.54
CA GLN A 16 -17.39 -10.29 -1.44
C GLN A 16 -17.30 -11.05 -2.76
N ALA A 17 -17.56 -10.39 -3.89
CA ALA A 17 -17.42 -10.99 -5.22
C ALA A 17 -15.97 -11.42 -5.51
N LEU A 18 -14.98 -10.64 -5.06
CA LEU A 18 -13.57 -10.97 -5.21
C LEU A 18 -13.18 -12.20 -4.37
N ILE A 19 -13.66 -12.26 -3.12
CA ILE A 19 -13.40 -13.39 -2.21
C ILE A 19 -14.11 -14.68 -2.69
N SER A 20 -15.32 -14.57 -3.27
CA SER A 20 -16.05 -15.72 -3.79
C SER A 20 -15.56 -16.19 -5.17
N GLY A 21 -14.67 -15.43 -5.82
CA GLY A 21 -14.18 -15.71 -7.17
C GLY A 21 -15.19 -15.40 -8.27
N GLU A 22 -16.23 -14.61 -7.99
CA GLU A 22 -17.19 -14.11 -8.97
C GLU A 22 -16.61 -13.00 -9.86
N THR A 23 -15.60 -12.31 -9.36
CA THR A 23 -14.80 -11.33 -10.11
C THR A 23 -13.32 -11.51 -9.80
N ASP A 24 -12.46 -10.87 -10.57
CA ASP A 24 -11.03 -10.82 -10.33
C ASP A 24 -10.55 -9.38 -10.11
N VAL A 25 -9.32 -9.23 -9.63
CA VAL A 25 -8.75 -7.92 -9.29
C VAL A 25 -8.62 -7.01 -10.51
N PHE A 26 -8.35 -7.57 -11.70
CA PHE A 26 -8.14 -6.81 -12.93
C PHE A 26 -9.44 -6.22 -13.48
N GLU A 27 -10.56 -6.92 -13.32
CA GLU A 27 -11.90 -6.42 -13.65
C GLU A 27 -12.25 -5.20 -12.79
N LEU A 28 -11.99 -5.27 -11.48
CA LEU A 28 -12.24 -4.16 -10.55
C LEU A 28 -11.27 -2.99 -10.76
N GLU A 29 -9.99 -3.27 -11.00
CA GLU A 29 -8.99 -2.27 -11.39
C GLU A 29 -9.42 -1.51 -12.64
N ARG A 30 -9.84 -2.24 -13.69
CA ARG A 30 -10.33 -1.61 -14.93
C ARG A 30 -11.53 -0.72 -14.69
N ALA A 31 -12.49 -1.16 -13.87
CA ALA A 31 -13.68 -0.36 -13.53
C ALA A 31 -13.31 0.93 -12.77
N ALA A 32 -12.30 0.88 -11.89
CA ALA A 32 -11.78 2.05 -11.20
C ALA A 32 -11.10 3.02 -12.18
N LEU A 33 -10.25 2.51 -13.07
CA LEU A 33 -9.51 3.31 -14.07
C LEU A 33 -10.42 3.92 -15.15
N SER A 34 -11.50 3.24 -15.53
CA SER A 34 -12.47 3.73 -16.52
C SER A 34 -13.48 4.72 -15.93
N GLY A 35 -13.56 4.83 -14.59
CA GLY A 35 -14.58 5.61 -13.89
C GLY A 35 -15.98 4.98 -13.93
N GLU A 36 -16.06 3.69 -14.23
CA GLU A 36 -17.31 2.91 -14.19
C GLU A 36 -17.73 2.57 -12.74
N SER A 37 -16.80 2.68 -11.78
CA SER A 37 -17.06 2.56 -10.36
C SER A 37 -16.52 3.75 -9.57
N GLU A 38 -16.95 3.85 -8.32
CA GLU A 38 -16.44 4.83 -7.34
C GLU A 38 -15.16 4.35 -6.61
N HIS A 39 -14.61 3.21 -7.05
CA HIS A 39 -13.36 2.65 -6.54
C HIS A 39 -12.18 3.52 -6.93
N GLN A 40 -11.08 3.39 -6.19
CA GLN A 40 -9.84 4.09 -6.45
C GLN A 40 -8.76 3.06 -6.72
N PHE A 41 -7.91 3.35 -7.70
CA PHE A 41 -6.71 2.57 -7.99
C PHE A 41 -5.49 3.49 -7.90
N ILE A 42 -4.42 3.01 -7.29
CA ILE A 42 -3.13 3.68 -7.29
C ILE A 42 -1.99 2.65 -7.29
N ASP A 43 -1.03 2.84 -8.18
CA ASP A 43 0.25 2.12 -8.17
C ASP A 43 1.30 2.91 -7.38
N VAL A 44 2.14 2.20 -6.64
CA VAL A 44 3.29 2.78 -5.91
C VAL A 44 4.62 2.38 -6.54
N ASP A 45 4.59 1.99 -7.82
CA ASP A 45 5.72 1.38 -8.53
C ASP A 45 6.41 0.33 -7.62
N LYS A 46 7.73 0.39 -7.50
CA LYS A 46 8.52 -0.55 -6.71
C LYS A 46 8.62 -0.16 -5.23
N CYS A 47 7.96 0.91 -4.79
CA CYS A 47 8.18 1.51 -3.48
C CYS A 47 7.50 0.76 -2.32
N TRP A 48 6.69 -0.27 -2.58
CA TRP A 48 5.85 -0.91 -1.57
C TRP A 48 6.62 -1.35 -0.31
N GLN A 49 7.79 -1.98 -0.44
CA GLN A 49 8.57 -2.42 0.72
C GLN A 49 9.26 -1.25 1.42
N ALA A 50 9.81 -0.29 0.66
CA ALA A 50 10.39 0.92 1.20
C ALA A 50 9.38 1.76 2.00
N ILE A 51 8.15 1.89 1.50
CA ILE A 51 7.04 2.54 2.21
C ILE A 51 6.71 1.78 3.49
N HIS A 52 6.59 0.44 3.43
CA HIS A 52 6.36 -0.37 4.62
C HIS A 52 7.44 -0.16 5.68
N PHE A 53 8.72 -0.24 5.28
CA PHE A 53 9.86 -0.09 6.17
C PHE A 53 9.94 1.32 6.76
N LEU A 54 9.73 2.36 5.94
CA LEU A 54 9.70 3.75 6.40
C LEU A 54 8.73 3.94 7.57
N LEU A 55 7.54 3.33 7.48
CA LEU A 55 6.50 3.49 8.48
C LEU A 55 6.66 2.53 9.68
N CYS A 56 7.21 1.34 9.48
CA CYS A 56 7.20 0.27 10.48
C CYS A 56 8.59 -0.05 11.07
N GLN A 57 9.66 0.42 10.44
CA GLN A 57 11.06 0.08 10.75
C GLN A 57 11.30 -1.44 10.77
N LYS A 58 10.53 -2.16 9.96
CA LYS A 58 10.56 -3.63 9.76
C LYS A 58 10.34 -3.92 8.28
N ALA A 59 10.93 -5.00 7.78
CA ALA A 59 10.79 -5.39 6.37
C ALA A 59 9.39 -5.97 6.06
N TYR A 60 8.76 -6.59 7.06
CA TYR A 60 7.44 -7.25 7.02
C TYR A 60 6.85 -7.22 8.44
N GLU A 61 5.57 -7.57 8.60
CA GLU A 61 4.93 -7.70 9.93
C GLU A 61 5.02 -6.45 10.82
N GLY A 62 4.83 -5.28 10.19
CA GLY A 62 4.74 -4.00 10.87
C GLY A 62 3.60 -3.91 11.89
N GLU A 63 3.83 -3.13 12.96
CA GLU A 63 2.85 -2.90 14.02
C GLU A 63 1.71 -1.99 13.55
N THR A 64 0.51 -2.22 14.06
CA THR A 64 -0.67 -1.44 13.68
C THR A 64 -0.74 -0.14 14.49
N PRO A 65 -1.17 0.99 13.88
CA PRO A 65 -1.79 1.10 12.56
C PRO A 65 -0.81 1.24 11.37
N MET A 66 0.49 1.40 11.60
CA MET A 66 1.50 1.64 10.55
C MET A 66 1.53 0.51 9.50
N GLY A 67 1.54 -0.73 9.99
CA GLY A 67 1.55 -1.94 9.17
C GLY A 67 0.28 -2.17 8.36
N TYR A 68 -0.78 -1.38 8.55
CA TYR A 68 -1.94 -1.39 7.67
C TYR A 68 -1.74 -0.57 6.40
N VAL A 69 -0.78 0.37 6.34
CA VAL A 69 -0.60 1.20 5.12
C VAL A 69 -0.11 0.37 3.94
N VAL A 70 0.85 -0.51 4.17
CA VAL A 70 1.26 -1.56 3.22
C VAL A 70 1.16 -2.89 3.98
N PRO A 71 0.06 -3.65 3.80
CA PRO A 71 -0.28 -4.77 4.67
C PRO A 71 0.48 -6.05 4.34
N LEU A 72 1.82 -5.99 4.39
CA LEU A 72 2.74 -7.13 4.24
C LEU A 72 2.69 -8.06 5.47
N ARG A 73 1.50 -8.61 5.72
CA ARG A 73 1.17 -9.37 6.93
C ARG A 73 0.30 -10.58 6.61
N ASP A 74 0.62 -11.73 7.20
CA ASP A 74 -0.09 -12.98 6.93
C ASP A 74 -1.58 -12.91 7.29
N ILE A 75 -1.92 -12.19 8.36
CA ILE A 75 -3.32 -12.01 8.79
C ILE A 75 -4.17 -11.26 7.76
N ASN A 76 -3.54 -10.49 6.89
CA ASN A 76 -4.19 -9.74 5.82
C ASN A 76 -4.12 -10.44 4.48
N ALA A 77 -3.37 -11.54 4.34
CA ALA A 77 -3.22 -12.24 3.08
C ALA A 77 -4.56 -12.79 2.58
N CYS A 78 -4.83 -12.61 1.28
CA CYS A 78 -5.95 -13.26 0.59
C CYS A 78 -5.45 -14.18 -0.51
N ALA A 79 -6.19 -15.25 -0.76
CA ALA A 79 -5.88 -16.25 -1.79
C ALA A 79 -6.31 -15.77 -3.19
N ILE A 80 -5.86 -14.58 -3.60
CA ILE A 80 -6.07 -14.05 -4.94
C ILE A 80 -4.83 -14.39 -5.78
N GLU A 81 -5.05 -14.93 -6.98
CA GLU A 81 -3.96 -15.25 -7.90
C GLU A 81 -3.30 -13.96 -8.41
N THR A 82 -2.10 -13.69 -7.91
CA THR A 82 -1.22 -12.57 -8.29
C THR A 82 0.22 -13.07 -8.32
N ASP A 83 1.13 -12.33 -8.94
CA ASP A 83 2.51 -12.80 -9.14
C ASP A 83 3.29 -12.94 -7.82
N TYR A 84 3.03 -12.08 -6.83
CA TYR A 84 3.80 -12.03 -5.58
C TYR A 84 2.96 -11.88 -4.30
N GLY A 85 1.63 -11.91 -4.40
CA GLY A 85 0.72 -11.95 -3.26
C GLY A 85 -0.25 -10.77 -3.20
N ALA A 86 -1.37 -11.01 -2.53
CA ALA A 86 -2.44 -10.06 -2.32
C ALA A 86 -2.87 -10.04 -0.85
N PHE A 87 -3.27 -8.86 -0.38
CA PHE A 87 -3.59 -8.58 1.00
C PHE A 87 -4.78 -7.62 1.06
N PHE A 88 -5.68 -7.80 2.02
CA PHE A 88 -6.83 -6.91 2.17
C PHE A 88 -6.97 -6.37 3.59
N LEU A 89 -7.57 -5.19 3.67
CA LEU A 89 -7.92 -4.47 4.88
C LEU A 89 -9.42 -4.28 4.94
N HIS A 90 -9.99 -4.61 6.09
CA HIS A 90 -11.38 -4.27 6.38
C HIS A 90 -11.55 -2.76 6.62
N PRO A 91 -12.78 -2.21 6.48
CA PRO A 91 -13.01 -0.77 6.61
C PRO A 91 -12.54 -0.17 7.93
N GLU A 92 -12.53 -0.94 9.02
CA GLU A 92 -11.98 -0.49 10.31
C GLU A 92 -10.46 -0.28 10.25
N GLN A 93 -9.72 -1.23 9.68
CA GLN A 93 -8.26 -1.13 9.51
C GLN A 93 -7.90 0.01 8.55
N VAL A 94 -8.70 0.22 7.49
CA VAL A 94 -8.55 1.36 6.57
C VAL A 94 -8.72 2.69 7.32
N ARG A 95 -9.71 2.80 8.22
CA ARG A 95 -9.88 4.00 9.06
C ARG A 95 -8.71 4.23 10.00
N GLU A 96 -8.16 3.19 10.60
CA GLU A 96 -6.98 3.28 11.47
C GLU A 96 -5.73 3.72 10.70
N ALA A 97 -5.48 3.11 9.53
CA ALA A 97 -4.38 3.49 8.63
C ALA A 97 -4.51 4.94 8.18
N SER A 98 -5.71 5.35 7.77
CA SER A 98 -6.03 6.72 7.37
C SER A 98 -5.79 7.70 8.51
N GLY A 99 -6.30 7.41 9.72
CA GLY A 99 -6.09 8.22 10.91
C GLY A 99 -4.60 8.45 11.20
N TYR A 100 -3.79 7.39 11.11
CA TYR A 100 -2.33 7.47 11.26
C TYR A 100 -1.68 8.33 10.17
N LEU A 101 -1.95 8.05 8.90
CA LEU A 101 -1.38 8.76 7.74
C LEU A 101 -1.64 10.27 7.80
N GLN A 102 -2.83 10.68 8.26
CA GLN A 102 -3.18 12.10 8.38
C GLN A 102 -2.42 12.83 9.50
N THR A 103 -1.76 12.12 10.42
CA THR A 103 -0.87 12.73 11.43
C THR A 103 0.55 13.03 10.94
N LEU A 104 0.92 12.46 9.79
CA LEU A 104 2.28 12.54 9.23
C LEU A 104 2.43 13.78 8.35
N THR A 105 3.38 14.64 8.69
CA THR A 105 3.83 15.72 7.81
C THR A 105 5.05 15.26 7.02
N GLU A 106 5.40 15.95 5.95
CA GLU A 106 6.61 15.67 5.17
C GLU A 106 7.86 15.66 6.06
N GLU A 107 7.96 16.61 6.99
CA GLU A 107 9.10 16.71 7.92
C GLU A 107 9.17 15.50 8.85
N LYS A 108 8.03 15.00 9.33
CA LYS A 108 8.00 13.77 10.15
C LYS A 108 8.44 12.56 9.34
N ILE A 109 8.01 12.48 8.07
CA ILE A 109 8.36 11.36 7.18
C ILE A 109 9.84 11.38 6.86
N LYS A 110 10.41 12.56 6.51
CA LYS A 110 11.86 12.71 6.30
C LYS A 110 12.65 12.38 7.56
N ALA A 111 12.13 12.71 8.76
CA ALA A 111 12.78 12.36 10.02
C ALA A 111 12.72 10.85 10.37
N MET A 112 11.75 10.11 9.83
CA MET A 112 11.63 8.66 9.98
C MET A 112 12.44 7.88 8.94
N TYR A 113 12.88 8.54 7.88
CA TYR A 113 13.66 7.93 6.82
C TYR A 113 15.09 7.65 7.28
N ASP A 114 15.47 6.38 7.25
CA ASP A 114 16.80 5.89 7.57
C ASP A 114 17.33 5.07 6.39
N TYR A 115 18.06 5.75 5.50
CA TYR A 115 18.62 5.14 4.30
C TYR A 115 19.58 4.00 4.61
N GLN A 116 20.43 4.16 5.64
CA GLN A 116 21.39 3.12 6.00
C GLN A 116 20.68 1.89 6.55
N ALA A 117 19.66 2.06 7.39
CA ALA A 117 18.86 0.94 7.87
C ALA A 117 18.13 0.22 6.72
N MET A 118 17.63 0.95 5.73
CA MET A 118 17.02 0.36 4.52
C MET A 118 18.04 -0.43 3.69
N LEU A 119 19.26 0.07 3.51
CA LEU A 119 20.34 -0.66 2.84
C LEU A 119 20.71 -1.93 3.59
N ASP A 120 20.92 -1.83 4.90
CA ASP A 120 21.35 -2.95 5.76
C ASP A 120 20.28 -4.05 5.81
N ALA A 121 19.01 -3.68 5.78
CA ALA A 121 17.88 -4.61 5.72
C ALA A 121 17.55 -5.09 4.29
N ALA A 122 18.32 -4.68 3.28
CA ALA A 122 18.13 -5.02 1.87
C ALA A 122 16.69 -4.74 1.38
N ILE A 123 16.16 -3.57 1.71
CA ILE A 123 14.78 -3.19 1.42
C ILE A 123 14.60 -2.89 -0.07
N TYR A 124 13.61 -3.52 -0.69
CA TYR A 124 13.25 -3.29 -2.08
C TYR A 124 12.66 -1.88 -2.29
N PRO A 125 13.03 -1.15 -3.37
CA PRO A 125 13.91 -1.55 -4.46
C PRO A 125 15.36 -1.06 -4.30
N LEU A 126 15.75 -0.61 -3.10
CA LEU A 126 17.01 0.09 -2.87
C LEU A 126 18.21 -0.79 -3.19
N HIS A 127 19.18 -0.21 -3.90
CA HIS A 127 20.47 -0.83 -4.18
C HIS A 127 21.66 0.00 -3.68
N PRO A 128 22.79 -0.65 -3.34
CA PRO A 128 24.01 0.06 -2.98
C PRO A 128 24.48 0.99 -4.10
N GLY A 129 24.77 2.25 -3.74
CA GLY A 129 25.25 3.26 -4.68
C GLY A 129 24.16 4.15 -5.27
N GLU A 130 22.90 3.96 -4.89
CA GLU A 130 21.85 4.98 -5.10
C GLU A 130 22.04 6.17 -4.16
N GLU A 131 21.71 7.37 -4.61
CA GLU A 131 21.83 8.58 -3.79
C GLU A 131 20.69 8.65 -2.77
N GLU A 132 21.02 8.99 -1.52
CA GLU A 132 20.09 8.95 -0.38
C GLU A 132 18.87 9.86 -0.59
N ASP A 133 19.09 11.09 -1.07
CA ASP A 133 18.02 12.06 -1.28
C ASP A 133 17.17 11.70 -2.51
N ASP A 134 17.78 11.19 -3.59
CA ASP A 134 17.05 10.76 -4.78
C ASP A 134 16.12 9.56 -4.45
N PHE A 135 16.59 8.61 -3.64
CA PHE A 135 15.76 7.49 -3.20
C PHE A 135 14.61 7.94 -2.28
N PHE A 136 14.86 8.91 -1.39
CA PHE A 136 13.80 9.50 -0.58
C PHE A 136 12.73 10.16 -1.44
N ASP A 137 13.13 11.02 -2.39
CA ASP A 137 12.21 11.75 -3.25
C ASP A 137 11.36 10.78 -4.09
N TYR A 138 11.97 9.68 -4.57
CA TYR A 138 11.27 8.60 -5.26
C TYR A 138 10.22 7.93 -4.37
N VAL A 139 10.59 7.48 -3.16
CA VAL A 139 9.67 6.82 -2.22
C VAL A 139 8.56 7.79 -1.77
N TYR A 140 8.90 9.04 -1.45
CA TYR A 140 7.95 10.04 -0.99
C TYR A 140 6.96 10.44 -2.10
N GLY A 141 7.42 10.49 -3.35
CA GLY A 141 6.57 10.76 -4.52
C GLY A 141 5.42 9.77 -4.66
N TYR A 142 5.67 8.48 -4.43
CA TYR A 142 4.62 7.45 -4.46
C TYR A 142 3.89 7.27 -3.12
N PHE A 143 4.54 7.57 -1.99
CA PHE A 143 3.90 7.52 -0.68
C PHE A 143 2.86 8.63 -0.49
N SER A 144 3.18 9.87 -0.87
CA SER A 144 2.35 11.03 -0.51
C SER A 144 0.90 10.93 -1.01
N PRO A 145 0.60 10.42 -2.22
CA PRO A 145 -0.79 10.25 -2.68
C PRO A 145 -1.55 9.15 -1.94
N LEU A 146 -0.87 8.18 -1.29
CA LEU A 146 -1.54 7.18 -0.46
C LEU A 146 -2.33 7.82 0.68
N LYS A 147 -1.89 8.98 1.18
CA LYS A 147 -2.60 9.70 2.24
C LYS A 147 -4.03 10.05 1.80
N ASP A 148 -4.19 10.56 0.59
CA ASP A 148 -5.49 10.93 0.03
C ASP A 148 -6.31 9.69 -0.36
N PHE A 149 -5.66 8.66 -0.91
CA PHE A 149 -6.29 7.37 -1.18
C PHE A 149 -6.94 6.78 0.07
N TYR A 150 -6.17 6.64 1.16
CA TYR A 150 -6.68 6.11 2.43
C TYR A 150 -7.72 7.02 3.08
N LEU A 151 -7.61 8.35 2.92
CA LEU A 151 -8.63 9.29 3.41
C LEU A 151 -9.97 9.07 2.71
N ASN A 152 -9.97 8.99 1.38
CA ASN A 152 -11.18 8.77 0.59
C ASN A 152 -11.80 7.40 0.86
N ALA A 153 -10.99 6.34 0.87
CA ALA A 153 -11.46 4.98 1.18
C ALA A 153 -12.10 4.91 2.58
N ALA A 154 -11.47 5.54 3.58
CA ALA A 154 -11.99 5.60 4.94
C ALA A 154 -13.32 6.36 5.04
N GLN A 155 -13.45 7.49 4.33
CA GLN A 155 -14.69 8.28 4.30
C GLN A 155 -15.86 7.54 3.66
N LYS A 156 -15.59 6.73 2.64
CA LYS A 156 -16.58 5.88 1.97
C LYS A 156 -16.88 4.59 2.73
N GLY A 157 -16.10 4.26 3.75
CA GLY A 157 -16.21 2.98 4.46
C GLY A 157 -15.81 1.78 3.59
N TYR A 158 -14.91 1.99 2.63
CA TYR A 158 -14.43 0.96 1.72
C TYR A 158 -13.31 0.13 2.35
N SER A 159 -13.16 -1.08 1.82
CA SER A 159 -12.01 -1.94 2.07
C SER A 159 -10.88 -1.57 1.11
N VAL A 160 -9.64 -1.95 1.46
CA VAL A 160 -8.47 -1.74 0.59
C VAL A 160 -7.83 -3.08 0.31
N LEU A 161 -7.58 -3.35 -0.97
CA LEU A 161 -6.74 -4.43 -1.45
C LEU A 161 -5.37 -3.86 -1.80
N PHE A 162 -4.31 -4.56 -1.40
CA PHE A 162 -2.94 -4.34 -1.81
C PHE A 162 -2.42 -5.62 -2.49
N TYR A 163 -1.80 -5.50 -3.66
CA TYR A 163 -1.25 -6.66 -4.38
C TYR A 163 0.01 -6.30 -5.15
N ILE A 164 0.84 -7.31 -5.39
CA ILE A 164 2.13 -7.17 -6.07
C ILE A 164 2.13 -7.95 -7.38
N MET A 165 2.56 -7.29 -8.46
CA MET A 165 2.72 -7.85 -9.81
C MET A 165 4.14 -7.64 -10.34
#